data_AF-M1D2Y3-F1
#
_entry.id   AF-M1D2Y3-F1
#
_cell.length_a   1.000
_cell.length_b   1.000
_cell.length_c   1.000
_cell.angle_alpha   90.00
_cell.angle_beta   90.00
_cell.angle_gamma   90.00
#
_symmetry.space_group_name_H-M   'P 1'
#
loop_
_entity.id
_entity.type
_entity.pdbx_description
1 polymer ?
#
loop_
_entity_poly.entity_id
_entity_poly.type
_entity_poly.pdbx_seq_one_letter_code
_entity_poly.pdbx_strand_id
1 'polypeptide(L)'
;MGWQGKDPSTDFRGGGFISLENLLYFARNFPKSFQDLLRKQEGDRAIWEYPFAVAGVNITFMLIQMLDLEALKPRNLVGATFLKFLAENESAFDLLYCITFKLMDNQWLAMRASYMDFNAVMKATRRQLEEELLQEDITRLEDLPSYNLLSR
;
A
#
# COMPACT_ATOMS: atom_id res chain seq x y z
N MET A 1 -2.38 -7.32 15.43
CA MET A 1 -2.75 -6.34 14.39
C MET A 1 -1.86 -5.11 14.39
N GLY A 2 -1.37 -4.61 15.53
CA GLY A 2 -0.44 -3.47 15.55
C GLY A 2 -1.14 -2.15 15.27
N TRP A 3 -2.13 -1.82 16.09
CA TRP A 3 -2.80 -0.50 16.14
C TRP A 3 -2.00 0.45 17.05
N GLN A 4 -2.08 1.77 16.87
CA GLN A 4 -1.39 2.74 17.73
C GLN A 4 -1.97 2.77 19.15
N GLY A 5 -3.28 2.52 19.28
CA GLY A 5 -4.00 2.61 20.56
C GLY A 5 -4.70 1.32 20.98
N LYS A 6 -5.31 1.36 22.18
CA LYS A 6 -6.23 0.31 22.66
C LYS A 6 -7.56 0.30 21.91
N ASP A 7 -7.91 1.43 21.31
CA ASP A 7 -9.09 1.61 20.46
C ASP A 7 -8.66 1.80 19.00
N PRO A 8 -8.77 0.77 18.15
CA PRO A 8 -8.44 0.82 16.74
C PRO A 8 -9.19 1.89 15.95
N SER A 9 -10.36 2.33 16.43
CA SER A 9 -11.15 3.36 15.74
C SER A 9 -10.39 4.69 15.61
N THR A 10 -9.47 4.94 16.53
CA THR A 10 -8.69 6.19 16.58
C THR A 10 -7.58 6.25 15.54
N ASP A 11 -7.13 5.12 15.01
CA ASP A 11 -6.11 5.02 13.96
C ASP A 11 -6.64 5.48 12.59
N PHE A 12 -7.96 5.42 12.36
CA PHE A 12 -8.58 5.72 11.07
C PHE A 12 -8.77 7.22 10.79
N ARG A 13 -8.18 8.13 11.57
CA ARG A 13 -8.41 9.58 11.37
C ARG A 13 -7.87 10.12 10.04
N GLY A 14 -6.74 9.60 9.58
CA GLY A 14 -6.08 10.03 8.33
C GLY A 14 -6.52 9.24 7.09
N GLY A 15 -6.54 7.90 7.17
CA GLY A 15 -6.98 7.03 6.07
C GLY A 15 -8.49 6.76 6.02
N GLY A 16 -9.24 7.21 7.03
CA GLY A 16 -10.69 7.06 7.10
C GLY A 16 -11.17 5.61 7.09
N PHE A 17 -12.49 5.49 6.90
CA PHE A 17 -13.17 4.21 6.64
C PHE A 17 -12.60 3.45 5.44
N ILE A 18 -12.05 4.17 4.44
CA ILE A 18 -11.44 3.57 3.24
C ILE A 18 -10.30 2.63 3.60
N SER A 19 -9.43 2.99 4.54
CA SER A 19 -8.32 2.12 4.94
C SER A 19 -8.78 0.80 5.59
N LEU A 20 -9.97 0.77 6.20
CA LEU A 20 -10.59 -0.47 6.68
C LEU A 20 -11.09 -1.33 5.51
N GLU A 21 -11.78 -0.73 4.55
CA GLU A 21 -12.23 -1.42 3.33
C GLU A 21 -11.04 -2.00 2.56
N ASN A 22 -9.94 -1.27 2.46
CA ASN A 22 -8.70 -1.76 1.84
C ASN A 22 -8.14 -2.99 2.56
N LEU A 23 -8.08 -2.99 3.90
CA LEU A 23 -7.64 -4.14 4.68
C LEU A 23 -8.57 -5.35 4.50
N LEU A 24 -9.89 -5.13 4.44
CA LEU A 24 -10.88 -6.18 4.21
C LEU A 24 -10.76 -6.75 2.80
N TYR A 25 -10.57 -5.89 1.80
CA TYR A 25 -10.32 -6.30 0.43
C TYR A 25 -9.05 -7.16 0.35
N PHE A 26 -7.95 -6.71 0.98
CA PHE A 26 -6.69 -7.44 0.97
C PHE A 26 -6.85 -8.83 1.63
N ALA A 27 -7.47 -8.90 2.80
CA ALA A 27 -7.71 -10.16 3.50
C ALA A 27 -8.56 -11.16 2.70
N ARG A 28 -9.50 -10.66 1.88
CA ARG A 28 -10.41 -11.50 1.07
C ARG A 28 -9.78 -11.96 -0.25
N ASN A 29 -9.04 -11.08 -0.92
CA ASN A 29 -8.56 -11.33 -2.29
C ASN A 29 -7.15 -11.91 -2.35
N PHE A 30 -6.32 -11.64 -1.34
CA PHE A 30 -4.95 -12.18 -1.23
C PHE A 30 -4.69 -12.68 0.20
N PRO A 31 -5.45 -13.70 0.67
CA PRO A 31 -5.39 -14.14 2.07
C PRO A 31 -4.00 -14.63 2.47
N LYS A 32 -3.25 -15.28 1.57
CA LYS A 32 -1.87 -15.68 1.85
C LYS A 32 -0.96 -14.48 2.11
N SER A 33 -0.84 -13.56 1.16
CA SER A 33 -0.02 -12.34 1.35
C SER A 33 -0.45 -11.51 2.56
N PHE A 34 -1.74 -11.44 2.85
CA PHE A 34 -2.25 -10.78 4.05
C PHE A 34 -1.75 -11.47 5.34
N GLN A 35 -1.80 -12.80 5.41
CA GLN A 35 -1.31 -13.55 6.57
C GLN A 35 0.21 -13.44 6.72
N ASP A 36 0.95 -13.50 5.61
CA ASP A 36 2.41 -13.40 5.60
C ASP A 36 2.85 -12.04 6.17
N LEU A 37 2.19 -10.95 5.75
CA LEU A 37 2.41 -9.60 6.26
C LEU A 37 1.98 -9.42 7.72
N LEU A 38 0.82 -9.98 8.10
CA LEU A 38 0.30 -9.86 9.46
C LEU A 38 1.20 -10.59 10.47
N ARG A 39 1.70 -11.77 10.09
CA ARG A 39 2.52 -12.64 10.94
C ARG A 39 4.02 -12.41 10.75
N LYS A 40 4.42 -11.54 9.82
CA LYS A 40 5.83 -11.21 9.53
C LYS A 40 6.65 -12.44 9.15
N GLN A 41 6.11 -13.28 8.26
CA GLN A 41 6.67 -14.61 7.97
C GLN A 41 7.91 -14.60 7.07
N GLU A 42 8.13 -13.52 6.31
CA GLU A 42 9.21 -13.42 5.33
C GLU A 42 10.39 -12.59 5.84
N GLY A 43 11.62 -13.01 5.53
CA GLY A 43 12.84 -12.23 5.71
C GLY A 43 13.37 -12.14 7.15
N ASP A 44 14.58 -11.61 7.28
CA ASP A 44 15.18 -11.27 8.58
C ASP A 44 14.73 -9.87 8.99
N ARG A 45 14.25 -9.73 10.23
CA ARG A 45 13.51 -8.55 10.68
C ARG A 45 14.08 -7.99 11.97
N ALA A 46 14.10 -6.66 12.07
CA ALA A 46 14.50 -5.99 13.29
C ALA A 46 13.52 -6.33 14.44
N ILE A 47 14.03 -6.31 15.67
CA ILE A 47 13.20 -6.51 16.89
C ILE A 47 12.03 -5.51 16.93
N TRP A 48 12.32 -4.25 16.56
CA TRP A 48 11.32 -3.18 16.47
C TRP A 48 10.80 -3.08 15.03
N GLU A 49 9.83 -3.95 14.71
CA GLU A 49 9.18 -4.03 13.40
C GLU A 49 8.05 -2.99 13.24
N TYR A 50 7.62 -2.71 12.00
CA TYR A 50 6.47 -1.84 11.76
C TYR A 50 5.15 -2.48 12.25
N PRO A 51 4.27 -1.66 12.87
CA PRO A 51 2.93 -2.12 13.22
C PRO A 51 2.09 -2.33 11.96
N PHE A 52 1.60 -3.55 11.75
CA PHE A 52 0.86 -3.94 10.53
C PHE A 52 -0.32 -3.01 10.20
N ALA A 53 -1.19 -2.73 11.16
CA ALA A 53 -2.37 -1.90 10.89
C ALA A 53 -2.00 -0.43 10.66
N VAL A 54 -1.02 0.10 11.40
CA VAL A 54 -0.49 1.46 11.17
C VAL A 54 0.11 1.60 9.79
N ALA A 55 0.89 0.60 9.34
CA ALA A 55 1.39 0.54 7.97
C ALA A 55 0.26 0.60 6.96
N GLY A 56 -0.77 -0.25 7.13
CA GLY A 56 -1.94 -0.26 6.27
C GLY A 56 -2.61 1.11 6.15
N VAL A 57 -2.90 1.77 7.28
CA VAL A 57 -3.54 3.10 7.26
C VAL A 57 -2.65 4.15 6.58
N ASN A 58 -1.35 4.13 6.84
CA ASN A 58 -0.40 5.07 6.21
C ASN A 58 -0.29 4.84 4.69
N ILE A 59 -0.38 3.59 4.22
CA ILE A 59 -0.41 3.28 2.79
C ILE A 59 -1.64 3.90 2.13
N THR A 60 -2.84 3.73 2.72
CA THR A 60 -4.06 4.36 2.19
C THR A 60 -3.89 5.88 2.10
N PHE A 61 -3.39 6.52 3.17
CA PHE A 61 -3.18 7.96 3.18
C PHE A 61 -2.17 8.41 2.12
N MET A 62 -1.04 7.70 2.00
CA MET A 62 -0.03 7.95 0.98
C MET A 62 -0.61 7.86 -0.43
N LEU A 63 -1.42 6.83 -0.71
CA LEU A 63 -2.06 6.66 -2.02
C LEU A 63 -3.04 7.78 -2.33
N ILE A 64 -3.89 8.19 -1.37
CA ILE A 64 -4.81 9.32 -1.55
C ILE A 64 -4.05 10.60 -1.93
N GLN A 65 -2.94 10.89 -1.24
CA GLN A 65 -2.11 12.06 -1.53
C GLN A 65 -1.35 11.95 -2.84
N MET A 66 -0.77 10.78 -3.13
CA MET A 66 0.03 10.53 -4.34
C MET A 66 -0.83 10.64 -5.61
N LEU A 67 -2.01 10.04 -5.58
CA LEU A 67 -2.96 10.01 -6.69
C LEU A 67 -3.83 11.28 -6.77
N ASP A 68 -3.75 12.13 -5.75
CA ASP A 68 -4.47 13.39 -5.67
C ASP A 68 -6.01 13.23 -5.76
N LEU A 69 -6.55 12.23 -5.06
CA LEU A 69 -7.97 11.83 -5.16
C LEU A 69 -8.95 12.84 -4.56
N GLU A 70 -8.47 13.82 -3.82
CA GLU A 70 -9.30 14.92 -3.28
C GLU A 70 -9.57 16.00 -4.33
N ALA A 71 -8.81 16.02 -5.44
CA ALA A 71 -8.99 16.99 -6.50
C ALA A 71 -10.12 16.58 -7.45
N LEU A 72 -10.91 17.56 -7.92
CA LEU A 72 -11.96 17.34 -8.91
C LEU A 72 -11.44 16.82 -10.26
N LYS A 73 -10.16 17.05 -10.55
CA LYS A 73 -9.44 16.59 -11.74
C LYS A 73 -7.99 16.28 -11.37
N PRO A 74 -7.33 15.31 -12.01
CA PRO A 74 -5.93 15.03 -11.75
C PRO A 74 -5.04 16.25 -11.99
N ARG A 75 -4.23 16.61 -11.01
CA ARG A 75 -3.23 17.70 -11.13
C ARG A 75 -1.83 17.18 -11.46
N ASN A 76 -1.63 15.87 -11.45
CA ASN A 76 -0.37 15.22 -11.76
C ASN A 76 -0.58 14.00 -12.67
N LEU A 77 0.50 13.54 -13.32
CA LEU A 77 0.45 12.46 -14.30
C LEU A 77 0.08 11.11 -13.66
N VAL A 78 0.55 10.84 -12.44
CA VAL A 78 0.28 9.58 -11.73
C VAL A 78 -1.22 9.43 -11.45
N GLY A 79 -1.87 10.47 -10.94
CA GLY A 79 -3.32 10.51 -10.74
C GLY A 79 -4.09 10.39 -12.05
N ALA A 80 -3.63 11.06 -13.11
CA ALA A 80 -4.25 10.95 -14.44
C ALA A 80 -4.15 9.54 -15.02
N THR A 81 -3.01 8.86 -14.83
CA THR A 81 -2.83 7.47 -15.23
C THR A 81 -3.70 6.53 -14.40
N PHE A 82 -3.74 6.71 -13.08
CA PHE A 82 -4.58 5.90 -12.21
C PHE A 82 -6.07 5.97 -12.54
N LEU A 83 -6.58 7.14 -12.94
CA LEU A 83 -7.98 7.26 -13.38
C LEU A 83 -8.31 6.37 -14.58
N LYS A 84 -7.34 6.05 -15.44
CA LYS A 84 -7.55 5.11 -16.56
C LYS A 84 -7.77 3.70 -16.03
N PHE A 85 -6.96 3.25 -15.06
CA PHE A 85 -7.15 1.95 -14.42
C PHE A 85 -8.47 1.88 -13.64
N LEU A 86 -8.83 2.95 -12.94
CA LEU A 86 -10.09 3.04 -12.21
C LEU A 86 -11.32 2.98 -13.13
N ALA A 87 -11.23 3.54 -14.34
CA ALA A 87 -12.30 3.48 -15.33
C ALA A 87 -12.56 2.05 -15.84
N GLU A 88 -11.57 1.16 -15.78
CA GLU A 88 -11.66 -0.23 -16.22
C GLU A 88 -11.93 -1.21 -15.07
N ASN A 89 -11.53 -0.86 -13.84
CA ASN A 89 -11.65 -1.70 -12.66
C ASN A 89 -12.09 -0.88 -11.45
N GLU A 90 -13.33 -1.08 -10.99
CA GLU A 90 -13.88 -0.39 -9.81
C GLU A 90 -13.10 -0.69 -8.52
N SER A 91 -12.39 -1.83 -8.45
CA SER A 91 -11.50 -2.20 -7.33
C SER A 91 -10.05 -1.75 -7.53
N ALA A 92 -9.74 -0.89 -8.50
CA ALA A 92 -8.37 -0.47 -8.81
C ALA A 92 -7.64 0.12 -7.59
N PHE A 93 -8.33 0.91 -6.77
CA PHE A 93 -7.73 1.50 -5.57
C PHE A 93 -7.35 0.43 -4.54
N ASP A 94 -8.25 -0.52 -4.28
CA ASP A 94 -8.01 -1.61 -3.33
C ASP A 94 -6.93 -2.59 -3.82
N LEU A 95 -6.88 -2.84 -5.14
CA LEU A 95 -5.83 -3.65 -5.72
C LEU A 95 -4.47 -2.94 -5.61
N LEU A 96 -4.41 -1.65 -5.97
CA LEU A 96 -3.19 -0.86 -5.84
C LEU A 96 -2.72 -0.80 -4.38
N TYR A 97 -3.65 -0.74 -3.42
CA TYR A 97 -3.34 -0.85 -2.00
C TYR A 97 -2.63 -2.18 -1.66
N CYS A 98 -3.14 -3.32 -2.14
CA CYS A 98 -2.53 -4.62 -1.89
C CYS A 98 -1.10 -4.68 -2.45
N ILE A 99 -0.91 -4.24 -3.70
CA ILE A 99 0.39 -4.14 -4.36
C ILE A 99 1.34 -3.29 -3.52
N THR A 100 0.88 -2.10 -3.11
CA THR A 100 1.67 -1.13 -2.34
C THR A 100 2.09 -1.68 -0.99
N PHE A 101 1.24 -2.46 -0.32
CA PHE A 101 1.59 -3.06 0.97
C PHE A 101 2.69 -4.10 0.82
N LYS A 102 2.58 -5.02 -0.15
CA LYS A 102 3.67 -5.98 -0.40
C LYS A 102 4.95 -5.28 -0.87
N LEU A 103 4.84 -4.23 -1.68
CA LEU A 103 5.99 -3.41 -2.06
C LEU A 103 6.65 -2.75 -0.84
N MET A 104 5.86 -2.20 0.08
CA MET A 104 6.36 -1.59 1.31
C MET A 104 7.14 -2.60 2.16
N ASP A 105 6.59 -3.81 2.35
CA ASP A 105 7.28 -4.86 3.10
C ASP A 105 8.55 -5.34 2.39
N ASN A 106 8.54 -5.43 1.06
CA ASN A 106 9.73 -5.75 0.28
C ASN A 106 10.82 -4.68 0.46
N GLN A 107 10.46 -3.40 0.41
CA GLN A 107 11.37 -2.28 0.69
C GLN A 107 11.90 -2.33 2.14
N TRP A 108 11.03 -2.63 3.10
CA TRP A 108 11.39 -2.77 4.49
C TRP A 108 12.50 -3.81 4.70
N LEU A 109 12.33 -5.00 4.10
CA LEU A 109 13.29 -6.08 4.15
C LEU A 109 14.60 -5.73 3.42
N ALA A 110 14.50 -5.15 2.22
CA ALA A 110 15.66 -4.73 1.44
C ALA A 110 16.52 -3.70 2.19
N MET A 111 15.89 -2.79 2.91
CA MET A 111 16.55 -1.75 3.71
C MET A 111 17.03 -2.25 5.09
N ARG A 112 16.67 -3.48 5.49
CA ARG A 112 16.86 -3.98 6.87
C ARG A 112 16.32 -3.00 7.91
N ALA A 113 15.15 -2.45 7.62
CA ALA A 113 14.58 -1.35 8.35
C ALA A 113 14.15 -1.73 9.77
N SER A 114 14.19 -0.73 10.64
CA SER A 114 13.58 -0.75 11.96
C SER A 114 12.42 0.24 12.02
N TYR A 115 11.67 0.23 13.11
CA TYR A 115 10.58 1.19 13.36
C TYR A 115 10.99 2.65 13.10
N MET A 116 12.25 3.02 13.39
CA MET A 116 12.76 4.38 13.18
C MET A 116 12.86 4.77 11.71
N ASP A 117 12.93 3.79 10.82
CA ASP A 117 13.09 3.96 9.37
C ASP A 117 11.76 4.01 8.63
N PHE A 118 10.62 3.93 9.34
CA PHE A 118 9.30 3.81 8.74
C PHE A 118 9.02 4.88 7.67
N ASN A 119 9.33 6.14 7.97
CA ASN A 119 9.14 7.23 7.01
C ASN A 119 10.06 7.14 5.79
N ALA A 120 11.27 6.57 5.95
CA ALA A 120 12.18 6.35 4.83
C ALA A 120 11.66 5.25 3.92
N VAL A 121 11.17 4.14 4.49
CA VAL A 121 10.56 3.03 3.73
C VAL A 121 9.30 3.50 2.98
N MET A 122 8.43 4.28 3.63
CA MET A 122 7.24 4.84 2.95
C MET A 122 7.60 5.75 1.77
N LYS A 123 8.65 6.57 1.90
CA LYS A 123 9.14 7.41 0.79
C LYS A 123 9.70 6.58 -0.37
N ALA A 124 10.47 5.52 -0.06
CA ALA A 124 11.01 4.62 -1.08
C ALA A 124 9.88 3.86 -1.81
N THR A 125 8.90 3.37 -1.05
CA THR A 125 7.69 2.70 -1.57
C THR A 125 6.93 3.61 -2.52
N ARG A 126 6.65 4.86 -2.10
CA ARG A 126 5.97 5.85 -2.94
C ARG A 126 6.71 6.07 -4.25
N ARG A 127 8.02 6.33 -4.17
CA ARG A 127 8.84 6.62 -5.33
C ARG A 127 8.82 5.47 -6.34
N GLN A 128 9.02 4.24 -5.87
CA GLN A 128 9.00 3.08 -6.77
C GLN A 128 7.61 2.91 -7.40
N LEU A 129 6.54 3.11 -6.65
CA LEU A 129 5.18 3.00 -7.18
C LEU A 129 4.86 4.08 -8.24
N GLU A 130 5.30 5.33 -8.02
CA GLU A 130 5.20 6.40 -9.02
C GLU A 130 5.99 6.05 -10.29
N GLU A 131 7.18 5.47 -10.15
CA GLU A 131 8.00 5.01 -11.28
C GLU A 131 7.31 3.88 -12.05
N GLU A 132 6.76 2.86 -11.38
CA GLU A 132 6.05 1.75 -12.03
C GLU A 132 4.75 2.21 -12.74
N LEU A 133 3.95 3.09 -12.11
CA LEU A 133 2.71 3.59 -12.71
C LEU A 133 2.90 4.44 -13.97
N LEU A 134 4.11 4.95 -14.20
CA LEU A 134 4.44 5.81 -15.35
C LEU A 134 5.17 5.07 -16.47
N GLN A 135 5.39 3.76 -16.32
CA GLN A 135 5.98 2.93 -17.38
C GLN A 135 5.00 2.78 -18.56
N GLU A 136 5.54 2.82 -19.80
CA GLU A 136 4.74 2.85 -21.02
C GLU A 136 4.02 1.53 -21.32
N ASP A 137 4.55 0.40 -20.84
CA ASP A 137 4.03 -0.95 -21.04
C ASP A 137 2.98 -1.37 -20.01
N ILE A 138 2.71 -0.54 -19.01
CA ILE A 138 1.72 -0.82 -17.97
C ILE A 138 0.33 -0.40 -18.45
N THR A 139 -0.46 -1.40 -18.86
CA THR A 139 -1.84 -1.19 -19.33
C THR A 139 -2.88 -1.51 -18.26
N ARG A 140 -2.53 -2.35 -17.28
CA ARG A 140 -3.34 -2.66 -16.10
C ARG A 140 -2.49 -2.71 -14.84
N LEU A 141 -3.13 -2.66 -13.68
CA LEU A 141 -2.44 -2.78 -12.40
C LEU A 141 -1.75 -4.13 -12.20
N GLU A 142 -2.24 -5.20 -12.83
CA GLU A 142 -1.58 -6.51 -12.76
C GLU A 142 -0.28 -6.57 -13.58
N ASP A 143 -0.04 -5.62 -14.48
CA ASP A 143 1.20 -5.54 -15.26
C ASP A 143 2.34 -4.94 -14.42
N LEU A 144 2.03 -4.26 -13.31
CA LEU A 144 3.02 -3.64 -12.43
C LEU A 144 4.03 -4.68 -11.93
N PRO A 145 5.35 -4.41 -11.98
CA PRO A 145 6.36 -5.32 -11.45
C PRO A 145 6.06 -5.76 -10.01
N SER A 146 5.59 -4.82 -9.17
CA SER A 146 5.24 -5.09 -7.77
C SER A 146 4.00 -5.97 -7.58
N TYR A 147 3.15 -6.17 -8.59
CA TYR A 147 2.03 -7.12 -8.53
C TYR A 147 2.53 -8.55 -8.27
N ASN A 148 3.70 -8.91 -8.81
CA ASN A 148 4.30 -10.23 -8.66
C ASN A 148 4.69 -10.57 -7.21
N LEU A 149 4.71 -9.59 -6.31
CA LEU A 149 4.92 -9.80 -4.88
C LEU A 149 3.68 -10.37 -4.19
N LEU A 150 2.49 -10.27 -4.82
CA LEU A 150 1.25 -10.79 -4.28
C LEU A 150 1.12 -12.29 -4.52
N SER A 151 0.62 -12.98 -3.51
CA SER A 151 0.25 -14.39 -3.57
C SER A 151 -1.15 -14.55 -2.97
N ARG A 152 -1.96 -15.37 -3.64
CA ARG A 152 -3.33 -15.66 -3.20
C ARG A 152 -3.34 -16.74 -2.12
#